data_AF-A0A834J8G7-F1
#
_entry.id   AF-A0A834J8G7-F1
#
_cell.length_a   1.000
_cell.length_b   1.000
_cell.length_c   1.000
_cell.angle_alpha   90.00
_cell.angle_beta   90.00
_cell.angle_gamma   90.00
#
_symmetry.space_group_name_H-M   'P 1'
#
loop_
_entity.id
_entity.type
_entity.pdbx_description
1 polymer ?
#
loop_
_entity_poly.entity_id
_entity_poly.type
_entity_poly.pdbx_seq_one_letter_code
_entity_poly.pdbx_strand_id
1 'polypeptide(L)'
;MSGARTFLLLVVVAIGQISPLLYLQDIKQLVFLEFENAETLLISEVYMLLEHRKAQNESAEEEQEFSEVFMKSLTYTNRFGRFKNKETIAAVRSLLMQKKLHKFELASLANLCPETPEEAKALIPSLEGRLEDEELRTILEDIQTKRSLQY
;
A
#
# COMPACT_ATOMS: atom_id res chain seq x y z
N MET A 1 21.06 -10.58 2.37
CA MET A 1 20.19 -11.10 1.30
C MET A 1 18.73 -10.84 1.65
N SER A 2 17.99 -10.23 0.72
CA SER A 2 16.52 -10.30 0.54
C SER A 2 15.52 -9.66 1.52
N GLY A 3 15.92 -8.80 2.47
CA GLY A 3 14.95 -8.09 3.34
C GLY A 3 14.66 -6.63 2.97
N ALA A 4 15.67 -5.91 2.48
CA ALA A 4 15.61 -4.44 2.34
C ALA A 4 15.06 -3.94 0.99
N ARG A 5 14.93 -4.82 -0.01
CA ARG A 5 14.57 -4.41 -1.38
C ARG A 5 13.05 -4.29 -1.59
N THR A 6 12.25 -5.03 -0.83
CA THR A 6 10.77 -4.90 -0.84
C THR A 6 10.31 -3.57 -0.25
N PHE A 7 11.08 -3.01 0.69
CA PHE A 7 10.81 -1.69 1.27
C PHE A 7 11.02 -0.55 0.27
N LEU A 8 11.82 -0.77 -0.77
CA LEU A 8 12.11 0.25 -1.77
C LEU A 8 10.91 0.54 -2.68
N LEU A 9 10.01 -0.40 -2.97
CA LEU A 9 8.98 -0.14 -4.00
C LEU A 9 7.97 0.95 -3.59
N LEU A 10 7.65 1.08 -2.30
CA LEU A 10 6.77 2.13 -1.79
C LEU A 10 7.51 3.41 -1.42
N VAL A 11 8.77 3.30 -0.98
CA VAL A 11 9.59 4.47 -0.67
C VAL A 11 10.02 5.15 -1.97
N VAL A 12 10.51 4.41 -2.96
CA VAL A 12 11.03 4.95 -4.25
C VAL A 12 9.97 5.71 -5.04
N VAL A 13 8.70 5.30 -5.00
CA VAL A 13 7.60 6.07 -5.60
C VAL A 13 7.33 7.38 -4.84
N ALA A 14 7.56 7.41 -3.52
CA ALA A 14 7.37 8.59 -2.68
C ALA A 14 8.57 9.58 -2.65
N ILE A 15 9.80 9.15 -2.98
CA ILE A 15 11.01 10.01 -2.94
C ILE A 15 11.51 10.54 -4.29
N GLY A 16 10.81 10.31 -5.41
CA GLY A 16 11.02 11.10 -6.64
C GLY A 16 12.43 11.05 -7.26
N GLN A 17 13.13 9.92 -7.14
CA GLN A 17 14.50 9.75 -7.68
C GLN A 17 14.58 8.83 -8.92
N ILE A 18 13.44 8.45 -9.52
CA ILE A 18 13.41 7.66 -10.76
C ILE A 18 12.54 8.35 -11.79
N SER A 19 13.06 8.43 -13.02
CA SER A 19 12.43 9.05 -14.20
C SER A 19 10.96 8.63 -14.35
N PRO A 20 9.99 9.57 -14.20
CA PRO A 20 8.55 9.25 -14.13
C PRO A 20 7.98 8.53 -15.36
N LEU A 21 8.62 8.71 -16.52
CA LEU A 21 8.10 8.23 -17.81
C LEU A 21 8.30 6.74 -18.05
N LEU A 22 9.38 6.13 -17.53
CA LEU A 22 9.64 4.70 -17.73
C LEU A 22 8.74 3.84 -16.82
N TYR A 23 8.52 4.29 -15.59
CA TYR A 23 7.74 3.56 -14.58
C TYR A 23 6.23 3.52 -14.88
N LEU A 24 5.70 4.53 -15.57
CA LEU A 24 4.27 4.60 -15.94
C LEU A 24 3.85 3.50 -16.93
N GLN A 25 4.74 3.10 -17.84
CA GLN A 25 4.47 1.99 -18.77
C GLN A 25 4.47 0.65 -18.03
N ASP A 26 5.41 0.44 -17.11
CA ASP A 26 5.53 -0.78 -16.31
C ASP A 26 4.34 -0.96 -15.36
N ILE A 27 3.86 0.12 -14.72
CA ILE A 27 2.65 0.09 -13.87
C ILE A 27 1.42 -0.34 -14.69
N LYS A 28 1.24 0.23 -15.89
CA LYS A 28 0.08 -0.07 -16.75
C LYS A 28 0.08 -1.52 -17.22
N GLN A 29 1.26 -2.07 -17.48
CA GLN A 29 1.40 -3.44 -17.99
C GLN A 29 1.60 -4.47 -16.87
N LEU A 30 1.70 -4.04 -15.61
CA LEU A 30 2.03 -4.87 -14.45
C LEU A 30 3.36 -5.63 -14.60
N VAL A 31 4.28 -5.13 -15.44
CA VAL A 31 5.58 -5.76 -15.69
C VAL A 31 6.59 -5.21 -14.70
N PHE A 32 6.77 -5.91 -13.58
CA PHE A 32 7.78 -5.59 -12.59
C PHE A 32 8.89 -6.65 -12.61
N LEU A 33 9.79 -6.59 -13.61
CA LEU A 33 10.87 -7.57 -13.82
C LEU A 33 11.73 -7.83 -12.57
N GLU A 34 11.90 -6.84 -11.69
CA GLU A 34 12.67 -6.98 -10.45
C GLU A 34 11.82 -7.38 -9.22
N PHE A 35 10.49 -7.40 -9.33
CA PHE A 35 9.56 -7.57 -8.20
C PHE A 35 8.44 -8.59 -8.44
N GLU A 36 8.58 -9.46 -9.44
CA GLU A 36 7.56 -10.44 -9.83
C GLU A 36 7.08 -11.32 -8.65
N ASN A 37 7.99 -11.65 -7.73
CA ASN A 37 7.68 -12.44 -6.53
C ASN A 37 7.48 -11.62 -5.24
N ALA A 38 7.63 -10.29 -5.30
CA ALA A 38 7.53 -9.46 -4.11
C ALA A 38 6.10 -9.43 -3.55
N GLU A 39 5.97 -9.33 -2.23
CA GLU A 39 4.70 -8.99 -1.60
C GLU A 39 4.57 -7.49 -1.44
N THR A 40 3.36 -6.99 -1.60
CA THR A 40 3.04 -5.57 -1.40
C THR A 40 2.63 -5.32 0.05
N LEU A 41 3.04 -4.18 0.58
CA LEU A 41 2.61 -3.69 1.88
C LEU A 41 1.64 -2.51 1.70
N LEU A 42 0.63 -2.42 2.55
CA LEU A 42 -0.24 -1.26 2.64
C LEU A 42 0.49 -0.15 3.40
N ILE A 43 0.17 1.11 3.12
CA ILE A 43 0.74 2.26 3.83
C ILE A 43 0.53 2.11 5.35
N SER A 44 -0.64 1.62 5.75
CA SER A 44 -0.98 1.33 7.14
C SER A 44 -0.13 0.20 7.75
N GLU A 45 0.20 -0.84 6.99
CA GLU A 45 1.08 -1.93 7.46
C GLU A 45 2.51 -1.42 7.65
N VAL A 46 2.99 -0.60 6.71
CA VAL A 46 4.31 0.03 6.83
C VAL A 46 4.36 0.91 8.08
N TYR A 47 3.32 1.72 8.34
CA TYR A 47 3.24 2.52 9.57
C TYR A 47 3.36 1.65 10.83
N MET A 48 2.60 0.54 10.91
CA MET A 48 2.66 -0.38 12.05
C MET A 48 4.05 -1.00 12.26
N LEU A 49 4.73 -1.37 11.16
CA LEU A 49 6.10 -1.90 11.23
C LEU A 49 7.10 -0.84 11.71
N LEU A 50 6.98 0.39 11.22
CA LEU A 50 7.86 1.49 11.61
C LEU A 50 7.63 1.90 13.07
N GLU A 51 6.38 2.00 13.52
CA GLU A 51 6.05 2.28 14.93
C GLU A 51 6.56 1.18 15.85
N HIS A 52 6.36 -0.09 15.49
CA HIS A 52 6.89 -1.21 16.28
C HIS A 52 8.42 -1.14 16.37
N ARG A 53 9.11 -0.85 15.26
CA ARG A 53 10.56 -0.70 15.25
C ARG A 53 11.03 0.48 16.11
N LYS A 54 10.26 1.58 16.15
CA LYS A 54 10.52 2.75 16.99
C LYS A 54 10.36 2.40 18.47
N ALA A 55 9.26 1.76 18.86
CA ALA A 55 9.03 1.31 20.24
C ALA A 55 10.12 0.34 20.73
N GLN A 56 10.56 -0.59 19.87
CA GLN A 56 11.68 -1.49 20.21
C GLN A 56 12.97 -0.73 20.49
N ASN A 57 13.24 0.35 19.76
CA ASN A 57 14.43 1.18 19.94
C ASN A 57 14.39 1.98 21.24
N GLU A 58 13.22 2.53 21.57
CA GLU A 58 12.97 3.25 22.83
C GLU A 58 13.13 2.34 24.06
N SER A 59 12.85 1.04 23.91
CA SER A 59 13.01 0.04 24.98
C SER A 59 14.40 -0.60 25.05
N ALA A 60 15.31 -0.27 24.12
CA ALA A 60 16.64 -0.86 24.07
C ALA A 60 17.58 -0.25 25.13
N GLU A 61 18.57 -1.01 25.58
CA GLU A 61 19.58 -0.52 26.53
C GLU A 61 20.39 0.65 25.96
N GLU A 62 20.62 0.64 24.64
CA GLU A 62 21.21 1.74 23.89
C GLU A 62 20.24 2.19 22.79
N GLU A 63 19.65 3.37 22.97
CA GLU A 63 18.78 3.99 21.97
C GLU A 63 19.62 4.46 20.77
N GLN A 64 19.23 4.05 19.57
CA GLN A 64 19.86 4.50 18.33
C GLN A 64 19.03 5.59 17.67
N GLU A 65 19.67 6.62 17.12
CA GLU A 65 18.95 7.59 16.29
C GLU A 65 18.52 6.96 14.97
N PHE A 66 17.26 7.18 14.59
CA PHE A 66 16.75 6.77 13.29
C PHE A 66 17.23 7.70 12.18
N SER A 67 17.44 7.14 10.99
CA SER A 67 17.78 7.92 9.81
C SER A 67 16.65 8.89 9.42
N GLU A 68 17.01 9.97 8.73
CA GLU A 68 16.03 10.94 8.21
C GLU A 68 14.98 10.27 7.30
N VAL A 69 15.41 9.28 6.50
CA VAL A 69 14.51 8.49 5.62
C VAL A 69 13.48 7.72 6.45
N PHE A 70 13.89 7.14 7.58
CA PHE A 70 12.96 6.44 8.48
C PHE A 70 11.93 7.40 9.06
N MET A 71 12.36 8.54 9.60
CA MET A 71 11.46 9.54 10.19
C MET A 71 10.48 10.13 9.17
N LYS A 72 10.96 10.41 7.95
CA LYS A 72 10.10 10.85 6.84
C LYS A 72 9.09 9.78 6.44
N SER A 73 9.51 8.52 6.37
CA SER A 73 8.63 7.39 6.03
C SER A 73 7.57 7.17 7.11
N LEU A 74 7.94 7.24 8.38
CA LEU A 74 7.01 7.13 9.51
C LEU A 74 5.97 8.25 9.48
N THR A 75 6.40 9.49 9.26
CA THR A 75 5.51 10.65 9.17
C THR A 75 4.55 10.53 7.99
N TYR A 76 5.06 10.14 6.81
CA TYR A 76 4.25 9.93 5.62
C TYR A 76 3.20 8.83 5.83
N THR A 77 3.63 7.67 6.33
CA THR A 77 2.74 6.52 6.53
C THR A 77 1.72 6.76 7.64
N ASN A 78 2.06 7.53 8.68
CA ASN A 78 1.08 7.99 9.65
C ASN A 78 0.03 8.92 9.01
N ARG A 79 0.47 9.88 8.19
CA ARG A 79 -0.44 10.86 7.56
C ARG A 79 -1.37 10.24 6.53
N PHE A 80 -0.87 9.34 5.70
CA PHE A 80 -1.61 8.76 4.57
C PHE A 80 -2.15 7.35 4.83
N GLY A 81 -1.82 6.74 5.98
CA GLY A 81 -2.39 5.47 6.40
C GLY A 81 -3.90 5.57 6.57
N ARG A 82 -4.65 4.90 5.69
CA ARG A 82 -6.13 4.90 5.66
C ARG A 82 -6.76 4.06 6.77
N PHE A 83 -5.96 3.18 7.35
CA PHE A 83 -6.39 2.24 8.37
C PHE A 83 -5.48 2.36 9.59
N LYS A 84 -6.07 2.49 10.78
CA LYS A 84 -5.34 2.62 12.05
C LYS A 84 -5.44 1.37 12.91
N ASN A 85 -6.53 0.62 12.78
CA ASN A 85 -6.74 -0.63 13.50
C ASN A 85 -6.13 -1.82 12.74
N LYS A 86 -5.31 -2.63 13.42
CA LYS A 86 -4.68 -3.85 12.90
C LYS A 86 -5.70 -4.86 12.38
N GLU A 87 -6.83 -5.02 13.05
CA GLU A 87 -7.90 -5.93 12.64
C GLU A 87 -8.55 -5.46 11.34
N THR A 88 -8.79 -4.15 11.21
CA THR A 88 -9.31 -3.55 9.97
C THR A 88 -8.35 -3.74 8.81
N ILE A 89 -7.04 -3.53 9.02
CA ILE A 89 -6.00 -3.76 8.00
C ILE A 89 -6.05 -5.21 7.52
N ALA A 90 -6.07 -6.17 8.44
CA ALA A 90 -6.14 -7.59 8.11
C ALA A 90 -7.44 -7.93 7.36
N ALA A 91 -8.58 -7.41 7.81
CA ALA A 91 -9.87 -7.65 7.17
C ALA A 91 -9.94 -7.10 5.75
N VAL A 92 -9.42 -5.89 5.50
CA VAL A 92 -9.36 -5.30 4.15
C VAL A 92 -8.41 -6.10 3.26
N ARG A 93 -7.26 -6.53 3.79
CA ARG A 93 -6.32 -7.37 3.03
C ARG A 93 -6.95 -8.70 2.65
N SER A 94 -7.57 -9.40 3.60
CA SER A 94 -8.26 -10.67 3.33
C SER A 94 -9.39 -10.52 2.31
N LEU A 95 -10.17 -9.44 2.40
CA LEU A 95 -11.24 -9.14 1.44
C LEU A 95 -10.70 -9.00 0.01
N LEU A 96 -9.61 -8.24 -0.16
CA LEU A 96 -9.03 -8.03 -1.49
C LEU A 96 -8.27 -9.25 -2.00
N MET A 97 -7.66 -10.05 -1.13
CA MET A 97 -6.98 -11.30 -1.52
C MET A 97 -7.93 -12.37 -2.04
N GLN A 98 -9.22 -12.30 -1.70
CA GLN A 98 -10.26 -13.20 -2.25
C GLN A 98 -10.64 -12.83 -3.69
N LYS A 99 -10.22 -11.65 -4.17
CA LYS A 99 -10.49 -11.16 -5.53
C LYS A 99 -9.33 -11.51 -6.45
N LYS A 100 -9.61 -11.65 -7.76
CA LYS A 100 -8.60 -11.95 -8.80
C LYS A 100 -7.75 -10.72 -9.18
N LEU A 101 -7.26 -10.01 -8.16
CA LEU A 101 -6.45 -8.81 -8.29
C LEU A 101 -4.97 -9.15 -8.30
N HIS A 102 -4.19 -8.38 -9.05
CA HIS A 102 -2.73 -8.39 -8.91
C HIS A 102 -2.33 -7.76 -7.57
N LYS A 103 -1.19 -8.16 -7.00
CA LYS A 103 -0.71 -7.64 -5.70
C LYS A 103 -0.59 -6.11 -5.67
N PHE A 104 -0.23 -5.52 -6.80
CA PHE A 104 -0.17 -4.07 -7.00
C PHE A 104 -1.56 -3.42 -6.96
N GLU A 105 -2.54 -4.00 -7.65
CA GLU A 105 -3.91 -3.49 -7.73
C GLU A 105 -4.58 -3.55 -6.35
N LEU A 106 -4.38 -4.65 -5.63
CA LEU A 106 -4.82 -4.82 -4.25
C LEU A 106 -4.28 -3.70 -3.36
N ALA A 107 -2.97 -3.47 -3.37
CA ALA A 107 -2.37 -2.44 -2.54
C ALA A 107 -2.82 -1.03 -2.95
N SER A 108 -2.96 -0.78 -4.26
CA SER A 108 -3.42 0.50 -4.79
C SER A 108 -4.86 0.81 -4.39
N LEU A 109 -5.78 -0.15 -4.49
CA LEU A 109 -7.17 0.02 -4.04
C LEU A 109 -7.25 0.32 -2.54
N ALA A 110 -6.53 -0.44 -1.72
CA ALA A 110 -6.53 -0.25 -0.27
C ALA A 110 -5.90 1.09 0.14
N ASN A 111 -4.84 1.55 -0.53
CA ASN A 111 -4.15 2.79 -0.19
C ASN A 111 -4.89 4.04 -0.68
N LEU A 112 -5.43 3.99 -1.90
CA LEU A 112 -6.11 5.13 -2.54
C LEU A 112 -7.55 5.28 -2.02
N CYS A 113 -8.25 4.16 -1.77
CA CYS A 113 -9.67 4.13 -1.40
C CYS A 113 -10.56 4.97 -2.34
N PRO A 114 -10.58 4.68 -3.65
CA PRO A 114 -11.48 5.37 -4.57
C PRO A 114 -12.94 5.14 -4.20
N GLU A 115 -13.80 6.08 -4.56
CA GLU A 115 -15.22 6.07 -4.22
C GLU A 115 -16.09 5.48 -5.34
N THR A 116 -15.65 5.62 -6.59
CA THR A 116 -16.39 5.10 -7.75
C THR A 116 -15.55 4.17 -8.64
N PRO A 117 -16.17 3.23 -9.38
CA PRO A 117 -15.48 2.39 -10.36
C PRO A 117 -14.72 3.21 -11.42
N GLU A 118 -15.27 4.33 -11.85
CA GLU A 118 -14.65 5.22 -12.83
C GLU A 118 -13.37 5.85 -12.28
N GLU A 119 -13.39 6.32 -11.03
CA GLU A 119 -12.20 6.82 -10.34
C GLU A 119 -11.15 5.72 -10.17
N ALA A 120 -11.57 4.52 -9.73
CA ALA A 120 -10.68 3.40 -9.53
C ALA A 120 -9.96 2.99 -10.83
N LYS A 121 -10.68 2.96 -11.95
CA LYS A 121 -10.12 2.67 -13.29
C LYS A 121 -9.22 3.80 -13.79
N ALA A 122 -9.58 5.06 -13.55
CA ALA A 122 -8.74 6.20 -13.91
C ALA A 122 -7.40 6.20 -13.16
N LEU A 123 -7.41 5.84 -11.88
CA LEU A 123 -6.22 5.77 -11.03
C LEU A 123 -5.41 4.48 -11.27
N ILE A 124 -6.09 3.37 -11.54
CA ILE A 124 -5.51 2.04 -11.72
C ILE A 124 -5.98 1.49 -13.07
N PRO A 125 -5.39 1.95 -14.18
CA PRO A 125 -5.83 1.59 -15.54
C PRO A 125 -5.72 0.09 -15.84
N SER A 126 -4.92 -0.67 -15.09
CA SER A 126 -4.85 -2.13 -15.24
C SER A 126 -6.14 -2.85 -14.83
N LEU A 127 -7.05 -2.18 -14.11
CA LEU A 127 -8.38 -2.71 -13.78
C LEU A 127 -9.36 -2.64 -14.96
N GLU A 128 -9.10 -1.80 -15.96
CA GLU A 128 -9.96 -1.69 -17.14
C GLU A 128 -10.04 -3.02 -17.89
N GLY A 129 -11.26 -3.47 -18.17
CA GLY A 129 -11.51 -4.74 -18.85
C GLY A 129 -11.24 -6.01 -18.02
N ARG A 130 -10.75 -5.90 -16.78
CA ARG A 130 -10.53 -7.05 -15.88
C ARG A 130 -11.62 -7.25 -14.84
N LEU A 131 -12.20 -6.17 -14.33
CA LEU A 131 -13.31 -6.19 -13.37
C LEU A 131 -14.52 -5.41 -13.92
N GLU A 132 -15.70 -5.99 -13.74
CA GLU A 132 -16.96 -5.32 -14.03
C GLU A 132 -17.24 -4.21 -13.01
N ASP A 133 -17.95 -3.16 -13.44
CA ASP A 133 -18.21 -1.99 -12.58
C ASP A 133 -19.01 -2.33 -11.33
N GLU A 134 -19.96 -3.27 -11.42
CA GLU A 134 -20.75 -3.70 -10.26
C GLU A 134 -19.92 -4.50 -9.25
N GLU A 135 -19.00 -5.36 -9.72
CA GLU A 135 -18.07 -6.06 -8.83
C GLU A 135 -17.11 -5.06 -8.17
N LEU A 136 -16.56 -4.13 -8.95
CA LEU A 136 -15.67 -3.10 -8.45
C LEU A 136 -16.38 -2.21 -7.43
N ARG A 137 -17.61 -1.76 -7.71
CA ARG A 137 -18.42 -0.97 -6.77
C ARG A 137 -18.61 -1.70 -5.45
N THR A 138 -18.96 -2.99 -5.48
CA THR A 138 -19.12 -3.79 -4.27
C THR A 138 -17.83 -3.83 -3.44
N ILE A 139 -16.68 -4.03 -4.10
CA ILE A 139 -15.37 -4.03 -3.43
C ILE A 139 -15.10 -2.67 -2.77
N LEU A 140 -15.37 -1.56 -3.47
CA LEU A 140 -15.16 -0.23 -2.93
C LEU A 140 -16.06 0.04 -1.73
N GLU A 141 -17.35 -0.30 -1.80
CA GLU A 141 -18.30 -0.16 -0.70
C GLU A 141 -17.87 -0.97 0.54
N ASP A 142 -17.37 -2.18 0.36
CA ASP A 142 -16.85 -3.00 1.44
C ASP A 142 -15.62 -2.37 2.11
N ILE A 143 -14.69 -1.81 1.32
CA ILE A 143 -13.52 -1.08 1.85
C ILE A 143 -13.98 0.14 2.65
N GLN A 144 -14.92 0.91 2.11
CA GLN A 144 -15.46 2.12 2.74
C GLN A 144 -16.15 1.78 4.07
N THR A 145 -16.91 0.70 4.11
CA THR A 145 -17.55 0.20 5.33
C THR A 145 -16.52 -0.18 6.39
N LYS A 146 -15.47 -0.92 6.01
CA LYS A 146 -14.39 -1.25 6.97
C LYS A 146 -13.63 -0.03 7.45
N ARG A 147 -13.48 0.98 6.57
CA ARG A 147 -12.83 2.26 6.90
C ARG A 147 -13.64 3.09 7.89
N SER A 148 -14.97 3.05 7.84
CA SER A 148 -15.82 3.80 8.78
C SER A 148 -15.95 3.12 10.14
N LEU A 149 -15.91 1.79 10.19
CA LEU A 149 -16.06 0.99 11.42
C LEU A 149 -14.83 0.95 12.33
N GLN A 150 -13.70 1.54 11.92
CA GLN A 150 -12.45 1.49 12.69
C GLN A 150 -12.32 2.56 13.79
N TYR A 151 -13.34 3.43 13.94
CA TYR A 151 -13.38 4.54 14.89
C TYR A 151 -14.28 4.25 16.09
#